data_AF-A0A9P9EIR9-F1
#
_entry.id   AF-A0A9P9EIR9-F1
#
_cell.length_a   1.000
_cell.length_b   1.000
_cell.length_c   1.000
_cell.angle_alpha   90.00
_cell.angle_beta   90.00
_cell.angle_gamma   90.00
#
_symmetry.space_group_name_H-M   'P 1'
#
loop_
_entity.id
_entity.type
_entity.pdbx_description
1 polymer ?
#
loop_
_entity_poly.entity_id
_entity_poly.type
_entity_poly.pdbx_seq_one_letter_code
_entity_poly.pdbx_strand_id
1 'polypeptide(L)'
;MKEEYLGMDFNFTLPTMDSTWMKSENDWEQPVDAPNVSDTMRLIHTGKTYDPALSEFGLLTIVSTFLGHVCSFELLTGSRHPHLWAAFVTEMSGPVHVLDEMCKHSSASTGDDDTTPSPLLKTARALLDSIYYHLYGSSQLLIMKELLSSPEILVDSKRFRQLLQASSTTNSDKAIKRAAKVFLEETRQGLQYQANLGASRFGPVSTTAAFERGLLLCWYLQTRRSPSPTTPTSQLPLDALISEGITEVESQQVSEYQYPIPAVPLLASSMLLQDASVWKWPPVVSSKLEALMEKLNLSS
;
A
#
# COMPACT_ATOMS: atom_id res chain seq x y z
N MET A 1 18.68 10.86 31.98
CA MET A 1 17.81 11.58 31.02
C MET A 1 16.81 10.53 30.57
N LYS A 2 15.55 10.63 31.01
CA LYS A 2 14.53 9.64 30.65
C LYS A 2 14.18 9.89 29.19
N GLU A 3 14.48 8.89 28.37
CA GLU A 3 14.06 8.78 26.99
C GLU A 3 12.54 8.65 26.95
N GLU A 4 11.82 9.79 26.91
CA GLU A 4 10.42 9.85 26.46
C GLU A 4 10.41 9.59 24.95
N TYR A 5 10.58 8.33 24.57
CA TYR A 5 10.53 7.90 23.18
C TYR A 5 9.08 7.67 22.78
N LEU A 6 8.65 8.39 21.73
CA LEU A 6 7.47 8.17 20.88
C LEU A 6 6.18 7.87 21.65
N GLY A 7 5.23 8.80 21.66
CA GLY A 7 3.89 8.69 22.28
C GLY A 7 3.01 7.54 21.78
N MET A 8 3.49 6.31 21.93
CA MET A 8 2.90 5.01 21.62
C MET A 8 3.00 4.12 22.87
N ASP A 9 2.66 4.69 24.04
CA ASP A 9 2.49 3.95 25.30
C ASP A 9 1.16 3.18 25.25
N PHE A 10 1.16 2.07 24.52
CA PHE A 10 0.07 1.12 24.46
C PHE A 10 0.29 0.03 25.50
N ASN A 11 -0.38 0.16 26.65
CA ASN A 11 -0.45 -0.89 27.67
C ASN A 11 -1.41 -2.01 27.23
N PHE A 12 -1.06 -2.69 26.14
CA PHE A 12 -1.83 -3.83 25.63
C PHE A 12 -0.89 -4.99 25.28
N THR A 13 -1.34 -6.20 25.56
CA THR A 13 -0.64 -7.45 25.25
C THR A 13 -0.95 -7.87 23.82
N LEU A 14 0.08 -8.12 23.02
CA LEU A 14 -0.07 -8.57 21.65
C LEU A 14 -0.72 -9.97 21.57
N PRO A 15 -1.52 -10.21 20.54
CA PRO A 15 -1.98 -11.54 20.19
C PRO A 15 -0.82 -12.54 19.99
N THR A 16 -0.69 -13.52 20.88
CA THR A 16 0.30 -14.60 20.74
C THR A 16 -0.26 -15.85 20.07
N MET A 17 -1.57 -16.09 20.18
CA MET A 17 -2.25 -17.21 19.51
C MET A 17 -3.60 -16.77 18.97
N ASP A 18 -3.84 -16.98 17.67
CA ASP A 18 -5.11 -16.60 17.02
C ASP A 18 -6.31 -17.30 17.67
N SER A 19 -6.14 -18.54 18.13
CA SER A 19 -7.15 -19.33 18.84
C SER A 19 -7.66 -18.68 20.12
N THR A 20 -6.86 -17.83 20.78
CA THR A 20 -7.27 -17.12 22.00
C THR A 20 -8.26 -16.01 21.67
N TRP A 21 -8.12 -15.38 20.51
CA TRP A 21 -9.00 -14.29 20.05
C TRP A 21 -10.28 -14.78 19.38
N MET A 22 -10.34 -16.06 19.04
CA MET A 22 -11.56 -16.72 18.54
C MET A 22 -12.47 -17.22 19.66
N LYS A 23 -12.07 -17.08 20.93
CA LYS A 23 -12.89 -17.46 22.09
C LYS A 23 -14.07 -16.49 22.27
N SER A 24 -15.15 -17.00 22.87
CA SER A 24 -16.28 -16.15 23.27
C SER A 24 -15.85 -15.19 24.39
N GLU A 25 -16.56 -14.07 24.57
CA GLU A 25 -16.24 -13.08 25.62
C GLU A 25 -16.16 -13.71 27.02
N ASN A 26 -16.99 -14.73 27.29
CA ASN A 26 -17.02 -15.43 28.57
C ASN A 26 -15.80 -16.36 28.79
N ASP A 27 -15.15 -16.80 27.72
CA ASP A 27 -14.01 -17.72 27.74
C ASP A 27 -12.68 -17.02 27.47
N TRP A 28 -12.73 -15.71 27.20
CA TRP A 28 -11.56 -14.91 26.89
C TRP A 28 -10.83 -14.53 28.18
N GLU A 29 -9.56 -14.94 28.27
CA GLU A 29 -8.67 -14.59 29.35
C GLU A 29 -7.45 -13.89 28.75
N GLN A 30 -6.97 -12.84 29.44
CA GLN A 30 -5.78 -12.13 29.01
C GLN A 30 -4.57 -13.09 29.05
N PRO A 31 -3.82 -13.24 27.95
CA PRO A 31 -2.65 -14.11 27.95
C PRO A 31 -1.58 -13.59 28.92
N VAL A 32 -1.08 -14.46 29.80
CA VAL A 32 -0.11 -14.11 30.86
C VAL A 32 1.31 -13.88 30.30
N ASP A 33 1.66 -14.54 29.19
CA ASP A 33 3.00 -14.49 28.57
C ASP A 33 3.02 -13.73 27.23
N ALA A 34 2.03 -12.87 26.98
CA ALA A 34 1.98 -12.10 25.74
C ALA A 34 2.91 -10.87 25.76
N PRO A 35 3.68 -10.63 24.69
CA PRO A 35 4.54 -9.47 24.62
C PRO A 35 3.72 -8.18 24.65
N ASN A 36 4.24 -7.16 25.32
CA ASN A 36 3.63 -5.84 25.29
C ASN A 36 3.85 -5.17 23.93
N VAL A 37 2.80 -4.52 23.39
CA VAL A 37 2.86 -3.81 22.10
C VAL A 37 4.00 -2.77 22.08
N SER A 38 4.11 -1.92 23.10
CA SER A 38 5.15 -0.89 23.17
C SER A 38 6.55 -1.47 23.21
N ASP A 39 6.76 -2.58 23.92
CA ASP A 39 8.07 -3.26 23.93
C ASP A 39 8.45 -3.83 22.57
N THR A 40 7.49 -4.48 21.89
CA THR A 40 7.71 -5.01 20.54
C THR A 40 7.93 -3.90 19.53
N MET A 41 7.15 -2.82 19.59
CA MET A 41 7.34 -1.63 18.74
C MET A 41 8.74 -1.06 18.94
N ARG A 42 9.18 -0.89 20.19
CA ARG A 42 10.53 -0.41 20.53
C ARG A 42 11.62 -1.33 19.97
N LEU A 43 11.47 -2.64 20.08
CA LEU A 43 12.41 -3.60 19.49
C LEU A 43 12.51 -3.42 17.97
N ILE A 44 11.38 -3.33 17.28
CA ILE A 44 11.33 -3.13 15.82
C ILE A 44 11.95 -1.79 15.45
N HIS A 45 11.70 -0.73 16.23
CA HIS A 45 12.35 0.58 16.07
C HIS A 45 13.88 0.51 16.18
N THR A 46 14.41 -0.38 17.02
CA THR A 46 15.87 -0.64 17.12
C THR A 46 16.42 -1.59 16.05
N GLY A 47 15.59 -1.99 15.07
CA GLY A 47 15.98 -2.90 13.99
C GLY A 47 15.97 -4.38 14.38
N LYS A 48 15.35 -4.75 15.50
CA LYS A 48 15.27 -6.13 16.00
C LYS A 48 13.87 -6.71 15.83
N THR A 49 13.79 -7.98 15.47
CA THR A 49 12.54 -8.75 15.52
C THR A 49 12.27 -9.24 16.93
N TYR A 50 11.00 -9.49 17.25
CA TYR A 50 10.64 -10.26 18.43
C TYR A 50 10.89 -11.75 18.15
N ASP A 51 11.61 -12.43 19.05
CA ASP A 51 12.17 -13.78 18.83
C ASP A 51 11.11 -14.91 18.93
N PRO A 52 10.10 -14.82 19.82
CA PRO A 52 8.96 -15.73 19.76
C PRO A 52 8.07 -15.45 18.55
N ALA A 53 7.56 -16.52 17.91
CA ALA A 53 6.64 -16.42 16.78
C ALA A 53 5.39 -15.61 17.17
N LEU A 54 5.26 -14.41 16.61
CA LEU A 54 4.03 -13.63 16.68
C LEU A 54 2.94 -14.35 15.89
N SER A 55 1.71 -14.37 16.42
CA SER A 55 0.55 -14.81 15.64
C SER A 55 0.32 -13.88 14.44
N GLU A 56 -0.44 -14.33 13.45
CA GLU A 56 -0.78 -13.50 12.30
C GLU A 56 -1.61 -12.29 12.70
N PHE A 57 -2.48 -12.42 13.71
CA PHE A 57 -3.20 -11.28 14.28
C PHE A 57 -2.26 -10.31 15.02
N GLY A 58 -1.23 -10.83 15.68
CA GLY A 58 -0.19 -10.03 16.33
C GLY A 58 0.62 -9.22 15.32
N LEU A 59 1.04 -9.87 14.23
CA LEU A 59 1.70 -9.22 13.10
C LEU A 59 0.79 -8.13 12.49
N LEU A 60 -0.47 -8.46 12.21
CA LEU A 60 -1.45 -7.49 11.70
C LEU A 60 -1.58 -6.27 12.62
N THR A 61 -1.63 -6.47 13.93
CA THR A 61 -1.73 -5.40 14.93
C THR A 61 -0.51 -4.47 14.88
N ILE A 62 0.69 -5.03 14.82
CA ILE A 62 1.94 -4.26 14.74
C ILE A 62 1.98 -3.45 13.45
N VAL A 63 1.74 -4.09 12.30
CA VAL A 63 1.77 -3.40 11.00
C VAL A 63 0.70 -2.30 10.94
N SER A 64 -0.51 -2.55 11.46
CA SER A 64 -1.56 -1.53 11.56
C SER A 64 -1.13 -0.32 12.40
N THR A 65 -0.44 -0.58 13.52
CA THR A 65 0.08 0.48 14.41
C THR A 65 1.13 1.32 13.69
N PHE A 66 2.05 0.69 12.97
CA PHE A 66 3.05 1.38 12.14
C PHE A 66 2.41 2.22 11.03
N LEU A 67 1.39 1.70 10.34
CA LEU A 67 0.66 2.49 9.35
C LEU A 67 0.00 3.71 9.99
N GLY A 68 -0.68 3.53 11.13
CA GLY A 68 -1.27 4.63 11.88
C GLY A 68 -0.25 5.70 12.26
N HIS A 69 0.95 5.29 12.69
CA HIS A 69 2.04 6.21 13.01
C HIS A 69 2.54 6.98 11.77
N VAL A 70 2.80 6.28 10.66
CA VAL A 70 3.25 6.89 9.40
C VAL A 70 2.22 7.89 8.87
N CYS A 71 0.94 7.50 8.76
CA CYS A 71 -0.12 8.37 8.27
C CYS A 71 -0.37 9.57 9.19
N SER A 72 -0.28 9.39 10.51
CA SER A 72 -0.43 10.49 11.47
C SER A 72 0.70 11.51 11.33
N PHE A 73 1.95 11.03 11.22
CA PHE A 73 3.09 11.90 11.03
C PHE A 73 3.06 12.60 9.67
N GLU A 74 2.64 11.90 8.62
CA GLU A 74 2.43 12.46 7.28
C GLU A 74 1.41 13.60 7.29
N LEU A 75 0.26 13.41 7.94
CA LEU A 75 -0.79 14.43 8.03
C LEU A 75 -0.29 15.71 8.73
N LEU A 76 0.55 15.56 9.76
CA LEU A 76 1.08 16.68 10.53
C LEU A 76 2.24 17.38 9.84
N THR A 77 3.10 16.63 9.16
CA THR A 77 4.41 17.14 8.71
C THR A 77 4.61 17.13 7.21
N GLY A 78 3.96 16.25 6.44
CA GLY A 78 4.33 15.91 5.06
C GLY A 78 4.74 17.09 4.18
N SER A 79 3.78 17.73 3.51
CA SER A 79 4.06 18.88 2.63
C SER A 79 4.44 20.16 3.39
N ARG A 80 4.11 20.25 4.69
CA ARG A 80 4.29 21.48 5.50
C ARG A 80 5.69 21.61 6.09
N HIS A 81 6.35 20.48 6.35
CA HIS A 81 7.66 20.38 6.99
C HIS A 81 8.52 19.30 6.30
N PRO A 82 8.98 19.53 5.05
CA PRO A 82 9.68 18.51 4.27
C PRO A 82 10.95 17.96 4.92
N HIS A 83 11.65 18.77 5.72
CA HIS A 83 12.84 18.33 6.45
C HIS A 83 12.51 17.35 7.59
N LEU A 84 11.40 17.57 8.31
CA LEU A 84 10.93 16.65 9.34
C LEU A 84 10.46 15.34 8.71
N TRP A 85 9.73 15.43 7.60
CA TRP A 85 9.32 14.25 6.84
C TRP A 85 10.52 13.45 6.34
N ALA A 86 11.54 14.09 5.76
CA ALA A 86 12.74 13.41 5.28
C ALA A 86 13.49 12.68 6.42
N ALA A 87 13.65 13.33 7.59
CA ALA A 87 14.25 12.71 8.76
C ALA A 87 13.44 11.49 9.24
N PHE A 88 12.13 11.62 9.30
CA PHE A 88 11.22 10.54 9.65
C PHE A 88 11.30 9.35 8.68
N VAL A 89 11.37 9.61 7.37
CA VAL A 89 11.57 8.57 6.36
C VAL A 89 12.89 7.81 6.57
N THR A 90 13.97 8.52 6.93
CA THR A 90 15.25 7.89 7.28
C THR A 90 15.12 7.03 8.53
N GLU A 91 14.49 7.54 9.59
CA GLU A 91 14.26 6.81 10.85
C GLU A 91 13.42 5.54 10.65
N MET A 92 12.33 5.64 9.88
CA MET A 92 11.38 4.54 9.67
C MET A 92 11.85 3.51 8.64
N SER A 93 12.91 3.79 7.88
CA SER A 93 13.39 2.87 6.84
C SER A 93 13.82 1.50 7.39
N GLY A 94 14.52 1.49 8.53
CA GLY A 94 14.94 0.25 9.20
C GLY A 94 13.76 -0.55 9.77
N PRO A 95 12.90 0.07 10.60
CA PRO A 95 11.71 -0.58 11.16
C PRO A 95 10.78 -1.18 10.08
N VAL A 96 10.54 -0.45 8.99
CA VAL A 96 9.72 -0.95 7.88
C VAL A 96 10.36 -2.15 7.18
N HIS A 97 11.69 -2.19 7.07
CA HIS A 97 12.39 -3.36 6.55
C HIS A 97 12.23 -4.58 7.47
N VAL A 98 12.29 -4.39 8.79
CA VAL A 98 12.04 -5.46 9.76
C VAL A 98 10.62 -6.03 9.59
N LEU A 99 9.60 -5.18 9.45
CA LEU A 99 8.22 -5.63 9.21
C LEU A 99 8.08 -6.43 7.91
N ASP A 100 8.79 -6.02 6.86
CA ASP A 100 8.81 -6.73 5.58
C ASP A 100 9.40 -8.13 5.72
N GLU A 101 10.52 -8.26 6.44
CA GLU A 101 11.10 -9.57 6.72
C GLU A 101 10.17 -10.42 7.58
N MET A 102 9.54 -9.85 8.62
CA MET A 102 8.56 -10.59 9.43
C MET A 102 7.41 -11.15 8.58
N CYS A 103 6.83 -10.33 7.69
CA CYS A 103 5.77 -10.79 6.79
C CYS A 103 6.22 -11.92 5.85
N LYS A 104 7.47 -11.90 5.37
CA LYS A 104 8.03 -12.98 4.53
C LYS A 104 8.23 -14.27 5.32
N HIS A 105 8.81 -14.17 6.52
CA HIS A 105 9.09 -15.34 7.36
C HIS A 105 7.81 -16.06 7.79
N SER A 106 6.76 -15.33 8.16
CA SER A 106 5.44 -15.90 8.47
C SER A 106 4.83 -16.69 7.30
N SER A 107 5.27 -16.41 6.07
CA SER A 107 4.80 -17.09 4.86
C SER A 107 5.57 -18.36 4.55
N ALA A 108 6.84 -18.43 4.98
CA ALA A 108 7.68 -19.61 4.81
C ALA A 108 7.41 -20.66 5.91
N SER A 109 6.97 -20.22 7.10
CA SER A 109 6.68 -21.11 8.23
C SER A 109 5.40 -21.95 8.06
N THR A 110 4.52 -21.62 7.11
CA THR A 110 3.28 -22.37 6.89
C THR A 110 3.47 -23.68 6.10
N GLY A 111 4.69 -24.00 5.65
CA GLY A 111 5.14 -25.36 5.28
C GLY A 111 4.48 -26.03 4.06
N ASP A 112 3.32 -25.58 3.61
CA ASP A 112 2.63 -26.08 2.42
C ASP A 112 2.73 -25.04 1.29
N ASP A 113 3.60 -25.31 0.32
CA ASP A 113 3.81 -24.53 -0.92
C ASP A 113 2.51 -24.30 -1.75
N ASP A 114 1.43 -25.02 -1.43
CA ASP A 114 0.13 -24.96 -2.12
C ASP A 114 -0.98 -24.25 -1.33
N THR A 115 -0.72 -23.76 -0.11
CA THR A 115 -1.77 -23.11 0.70
C THR A 115 -1.83 -21.61 0.48
N THR A 116 -3.02 -21.14 0.06
CA THR A 116 -3.32 -19.71 -0.04
C THR A 116 -3.04 -19.02 1.31
N PRO A 117 -2.28 -17.90 1.37
CA PRO A 117 -1.94 -17.26 2.63
C PRO A 117 -3.20 -16.85 3.38
N SER A 118 -3.13 -16.89 4.71
CA SER A 118 -4.29 -16.58 5.55
C SER A 118 -4.84 -15.17 5.26
N PRO A 119 -6.14 -14.94 5.49
CA PRO A 119 -6.71 -13.60 5.35
C PRO A 119 -6.03 -12.54 6.22
N LEU A 120 -5.55 -12.92 7.42
CA LEU A 120 -4.86 -12.01 8.33
C LEU A 120 -3.49 -11.60 7.79
N LEU A 121 -2.70 -12.56 7.32
CA LEU A 121 -1.39 -12.31 6.73
C LEU A 121 -1.52 -11.50 5.43
N LYS A 122 -2.52 -11.79 4.59
CA LYS A 122 -2.84 -10.97 3.40
C LYS A 122 -3.17 -9.53 3.77
N THR A 123 -3.98 -9.32 4.81
CA THR A 123 -4.32 -7.98 5.29
C THR A 123 -3.10 -7.24 5.83
N ALA A 124 -2.25 -7.93 6.60
CA ALA A 124 -1.00 -7.38 7.11
C ALA A 124 -0.05 -6.95 5.98
N ARG A 125 0.08 -7.77 4.93
CA ARG A 125 0.87 -7.42 3.73
C ARG A 125 0.32 -6.19 3.01
N ALA A 126 -1.01 -6.09 2.83
CA ALA A 126 -1.61 -4.91 2.19
C ALA A 126 -1.42 -3.62 3.01
N LEU A 127 -1.47 -3.71 4.35
CA LEU A 127 -1.12 -2.60 5.22
C LEU A 127 0.35 -2.21 5.08
N LEU A 128 1.25 -3.19 5.00
CA LEU A 128 2.67 -2.95 4.78
C LEU A 128 2.90 -2.28 3.41
N ASP A 129 2.18 -2.68 2.37
CA ASP A 129 2.23 -2.00 1.08
C ASP A 129 1.82 -0.52 1.22
N SER A 130 0.74 -0.25 1.94
CA SER A 130 0.29 1.11 2.25
C SER A 130 1.35 1.90 3.04
N ILE A 131 2.05 1.26 4.00
CA ILE A 131 3.19 1.89 4.70
C ILE A 131 4.27 2.32 3.71
N TYR A 132 4.65 1.45 2.76
CA TYR A 132 5.64 1.80 1.74
C TYR A 132 5.16 2.96 0.86
N TYR A 133 3.89 2.95 0.47
CA TYR A 133 3.30 3.97 -0.39
C TYR A 133 3.26 5.33 0.30
N HIS A 134 2.83 5.38 1.56
CA HIS A 134 2.82 6.61 2.34
C HIS A 134 4.24 7.06 2.69
N LEU A 135 5.09 6.20 3.24
CA LEU A 135 6.42 6.59 3.68
C LEU A 135 7.33 7.08 2.54
N TYR A 136 7.32 6.38 1.40
CA TYR A 136 8.24 6.68 0.30
C TYR A 136 7.57 7.40 -0.88
N GLY A 137 6.24 7.35 -0.99
CA GLY A 137 5.45 7.89 -2.11
C GLY A 137 4.42 8.95 -1.71
N SER A 138 4.47 9.48 -0.47
CA SER A 138 3.48 10.44 0.06
C SER A 138 3.17 11.59 -0.90
N SER A 139 4.20 12.27 -1.42
CA SER A 139 4.00 13.44 -2.27
C SER A 139 3.29 13.10 -3.58
N GLN A 140 3.63 11.96 -4.18
CA GLN A 140 2.99 11.48 -5.41
C GLN A 140 1.55 11.04 -5.16
N LEU A 141 1.30 10.34 -4.06
CA LEU A 141 -0.05 9.96 -3.64
C LEU A 141 -0.93 11.19 -3.39
N LEU A 142 -0.42 12.20 -2.69
CA LEU A 142 -1.15 13.43 -2.40
C LEU A 142 -1.60 14.11 -3.69
N ILE A 143 -0.69 14.24 -4.65
CA ILE A 143 -0.97 14.77 -5.99
C ILE A 143 -2.08 13.99 -6.68
N MET A 144 -1.99 12.67 -6.71
CA MET A 144 -2.97 11.85 -7.42
C MET A 144 -4.33 11.83 -6.71
N LYS A 145 -4.35 11.90 -5.37
CA LYS A 145 -5.56 12.06 -4.57
C LYS A 145 -6.20 13.44 -4.79
N GLU A 146 -5.41 14.50 -4.99
CA GLU A 146 -5.89 15.82 -5.39
C GLU A 146 -6.52 15.78 -6.79
N LEU A 147 -5.84 15.17 -7.77
CA LEU A 147 -6.37 14.99 -9.14
C LEU A 147 -7.67 14.19 -9.17
N LEU A 148 -7.78 13.15 -8.34
CA LEU A 148 -9.00 12.37 -8.19
C LEU A 148 -10.15 13.20 -7.60
N SER A 149 -9.83 14.15 -6.72
CA SER A 149 -10.83 15.01 -6.06
C SER A 149 -11.19 16.24 -6.89
N SER A 150 -10.32 16.64 -7.81
CA SER A 150 -10.46 17.83 -8.65
C SER A 150 -9.92 17.56 -10.06
N PRO A 151 -10.62 16.73 -10.86
CA PRO A 151 -10.17 16.31 -12.18
C PRO A 151 -10.09 17.48 -13.19
N GLU A 152 -10.68 18.65 -12.88
CA GLU A 152 -10.58 19.86 -13.70
C GLU A 152 -9.13 20.33 -13.88
N ILE A 153 -8.24 19.97 -12.95
CA ILE A 153 -6.80 20.25 -13.03
C ILE A 153 -6.18 19.66 -14.30
N LEU A 154 -6.71 18.53 -14.80
CA LEU A 154 -6.22 17.87 -16.02
C LEU A 154 -6.46 18.69 -17.30
N VAL A 155 -7.44 19.60 -17.28
CA VAL A 155 -7.75 20.47 -18.43
C VAL A 155 -6.70 21.57 -18.58
N ASP A 156 -6.10 22.02 -17.47
CA ASP A 156 -5.00 22.98 -17.48
C ASP A 156 -3.65 22.23 -17.59
N SER A 157 -3.22 22.01 -18.84
CA SER A 157 -1.97 21.30 -19.14
C SER A 157 -0.71 21.92 -18.50
N LYS A 158 -0.74 23.22 -18.14
CA LYS A 158 0.40 23.88 -17.47
C LYS A 158 0.36 23.55 -15.98
N ARG A 159 -0.80 23.73 -15.34
CA ARG A 159 -0.99 23.39 -13.93
C ARG A 159 -0.76 21.91 -13.66
N PHE A 160 -1.27 21.03 -14.53
CA PHE A 160 -1.05 19.58 -14.44
C PHE A 160 0.44 19.21 -14.47
N ARG A 161 1.19 19.74 -15.43
CA ARG A 161 2.64 19.48 -15.53
C ARG A 161 3.43 20.04 -14.35
N GLN A 162 3.09 21.24 -13.89
CA GLN A 162 3.72 21.84 -12.70
C GLN A 162 3.50 20.98 -11.46
N LEU A 163 2.28 20.47 -11.30
CA LEU A 163 1.89 19.62 -10.19
C LEU A 163 2.66 18.29 -10.20
N LEU A 164 2.80 17.65 -11.36
CA LEU A 164 3.60 16.43 -11.53
C LEU A 164 5.11 16.64 -11.30
N GLN A 165 5.65 17.81 -11.65
CA GLN A 165 7.09 18.13 -11.51
C GLN A 165 7.47 18.52 -10.07
N ALA A 166 6.52 18.98 -9.26
CA ALA A 166 6.78 19.42 -7.89
C ALA A 166 7.18 18.29 -6.92
N SER A 167 6.99 17.03 -7.30
CA SER A 167 7.15 15.86 -6.42
C SER A 167 8.36 14.99 -6.74
N SER A 168 9.49 15.54 -7.16
CA SER A 168 10.74 14.78 -7.28
C SER A 168 11.34 14.54 -5.87
N THR A 169 10.78 13.58 -5.14
CA THR A 169 11.37 13.10 -3.88
C THR A 169 12.35 11.98 -4.16
N THR A 170 13.51 11.99 -3.51
CA THR A 170 14.61 11.03 -3.72
C THR A 170 14.29 9.57 -3.37
N ASN A 171 13.15 9.28 -2.71
CA ASN A 171 12.83 7.95 -2.19
C ASN A 171 11.65 7.25 -2.90
N SER A 172 11.00 7.88 -3.89
CA SER A 172 9.80 7.34 -4.55
C SER A 172 10.03 5.99 -5.22
N ASP A 173 11.27 5.69 -5.63
CA ASP A 173 11.65 4.42 -6.26
C ASP A 173 11.28 3.19 -5.41
N LYS A 174 11.36 3.30 -4.08
CA LYS A 174 10.97 2.19 -3.17
C LYS A 174 9.47 1.91 -3.24
N ALA A 175 8.64 2.96 -3.18
CA ALA A 175 7.20 2.83 -3.30
C ALA A 175 6.79 2.31 -4.67
N ILE A 176 7.36 2.85 -5.75
CA ILE A 176 6.99 2.48 -7.12
C ILE A 176 7.42 1.04 -7.42
N LYS A 177 8.61 0.61 -6.98
CA LYS A 177 9.07 -0.77 -7.14
C LYS A 177 8.19 -1.76 -6.37
N ARG A 178 7.77 -1.41 -5.15
CA ARG A 178 6.82 -2.19 -4.37
C ARG A 178 5.48 -2.29 -5.10
N ALA A 179 4.94 -1.15 -5.52
CA ALA A 179 3.69 -1.04 -6.26
C ALA A 179 3.69 -1.90 -7.53
N ALA A 180 4.77 -1.85 -8.33
CA ALA A 180 4.90 -2.61 -9.56
C ALA A 180 4.93 -4.13 -9.34
N LYS A 181 5.63 -4.60 -8.28
CA LYS A 181 5.67 -6.02 -7.92
C LYS A 181 4.29 -6.53 -7.53
N VAL A 182 3.64 -5.85 -6.59
CA VAL A 182 2.30 -6.21 -6.10
C VAL A 182 1.29 -6.15 -7.25
N PHE A 183 1.39 -5.14 -8.12
CA PHE A 183 0.56 -5.02 -9.30
C PHE A 183 0.67 -6.25 -10.21
N LEU A 184 1.89 -6.65 -10.58
CA LEU A 184 2.12 -7.84 -11.41
C LEU A 184 1.63 -9.13 -10.74
N GLU A 185 1.88 -9.28 -9.44
CA GLU A 185 1.43 -10.45 -8.68
C GLU A 185 -0.10 -10.56 -8.67
N GLU A 186 -0.82 -9.46 -8.44
CA GLU A 186 -2.28 -9.44 -8.45
C GLU A 186 -2.87 -9.63 -9.84
N THR A 187 -2.32 -8.98 -10.86
CA THR A 187 -2.84 -9.12 -12.22
C THR A 187 -2.69 -10.56 -12.72
N ARG A 188 -1.57 -11.24 -12.43
CA ARG A 188 -1.39 -12.66 -12.74
C ARG A 188 -2.32 -13.60 -11.99
N GLN A 189 -2.74 -13.25 -10.77
CA GLN A 189 -3.74 -14.02 -10.03
C GLN A 189 -5.14 -13.92 -10.63
N GLY A 190 -5.38 -12.89 -11.46
CA GLY A 190 -6.64 -12.63 -12.12
C GLY A 190 -7.52 -11.66 -11.34
N LEU A 191 -7.70 -10.44 -11.87
CA LEU A 191 -8.43 -9.35 -11.23
C LEU A 191 -9.90 -9.71 -11.01
N GLN A 192 -10.54 -10.39 -11.97
CA GLN A 192 -11.93 -10.81 -11.84
C GLN A 192 -12.11 -11.87 -10.75
N TYR A 193 -11.15 -12.80 -10.66
CA TYR A 193 -11.13 -13.83 -9.63
C TYR A 193 -10.96 -13.19 -8.24
N GLN A 194 -10.03 -12.25 -8.12
CA GLN A 194 -9.81 -11.50 -6.89
C GLN A 194 -11.02 -10.65 -6.49
N ALA A 195 -11.67 -9.96 -7.44
CA ALA A 195 -12.86 -9.16 -7.19
C ALA A 195 -14.04 -10.02 -6.69
N ASN A 196 -14.28 -11.18 -7.34
CA ASN A 196 -15.38 -12.07 -6.99
C ASN A 196 -15.19 -12.77 -5.65
N LEU A 197 -13.94 -13.02 -5.24
CA LEU A 197 -13.62 -13.54 -3.91
C LEU A 197 -13.42 -12.43 -2.86
N GLY A 198 -13.30 -11.18 -3.35
CA GLY A 198 -13.02 -9.92 -2.65
C GLY A 198 -13.74 -9.79 -1.33
N ALA A 199 -15.06 -9.78 -1.43
CA ALA A 199 -15.98 -9.56 -0.33
C ALA A 199 -15.84 -10.54 0.85
N SER A 200 -15.46 -11.80 0.59
CA SER A 200 -15.36 -12.84 1.62
C SER A 200 -13.95 -13.07 2.14
N ARG A 201 -12.92 -12.64 1.40
CA ARG A 201 -11.51 -12.94 1.69
C ARG A 201 -10.62 -11.72 1.91
N PHE A 202 -11.08 -10.52 1.56
CA PHE A 202 -10.29 -9.30 1.61
C PHE A 202 -10.97 -8.27 2.51
N GLY A 203 -10.22 -7.81 3.51
CA GLY A 203 -10.66 -6.71 4.35
C GLY A 203 -10.69 -5.39 3.55
N PRO A 204 -11.42 -4.37 4.04
CA PRO A 204 -11.48 -3.05 3.39
C PRO A 204 -10.10 -2.36 3.34
N VAL A 205 -9.13 -2.85 4.11
CA VAL A 205 -7.79 -2.30 4.08
C VAL A 205 -7.03 -2.74 2.82
N SER A 206 -7.25 -3.96 2.33
CA SER A 206 -6.65 -4.44 1.09
C SER A 206 -7.11 -3.63 -0.13
N THR A 207 -8.36 -3.17 -0.13
CA THR A 207 -8.90 -2.29 -1.18
C THR A 207 -8.23 -0.90 -1.16
N THR A 208 -7.80 -0.41 0.00
CA THR A 208 -7.08 0.86 0.12
C THR A 208 -5.69 0.76 -0.53
N ALA A 209 -4.94 -0.30 -0.24
CA ALA A 209 -3.63 -0.53 -0.83
C ALA A 209 -3.70 -0.65 -2.36
N ALA A 210 -4.69 -1.38 -2.89
CA ALA A 210 -4.90 -1.52 -4.33
C ALA A 210 -5.17 -0.16 -5.01
N PHE A 211 -6.04 0.65 -4.40
CA PHE A 211 -6.32 2.01 -4.84
C PHE A 211 -5.05 2.88 -4.88
N GLU A 212 -4.28 2.91 -3.79
CA GLU A 212 -3.08 3.75 -3.67
C GLU A 212 -1.97 3.33 -4.64
N ARG A 213 -1.80 2.02 -4.83
CA ARG A 213 -0.92 1.45 -5.84
C ARG A 213 -1.29 1.94 -7.24
N GLY A 214 -2.57 1.87 -7.61
CA GLY A 214 -3.06 2.34 -8.91
C GLY A 214 -2.70 3.81 -9.15
N LEU A 215 -2.94 4.67 -8.14
CA LEU A 215 -2.57 6.09 -8.21
C LEU A 215 -1.07 6.29 -8.39
N LEU A 216 -0.23 5.60 -7.61
CA LEU A 216 1.24 5.72 -7.69
C LEU A 216 1.78 5.29 -9.06
N LEU A 217 1.32 4.17 -9.60
CA LEU A 217 1.76 3.70 -10.91
C LEU A 217 1.26 4.62 -12.03
N CYS A 218 0.04 5.15 -11.92
CA CYS A 218 -0.46 6.17 -12.84
C CYS A 218 0.45 7.41 -12.84
N TRP A 219 0.78 7.94 -11.67
CA TRP A 219 1.71 9.08 -11.54
C TRP A 219 3.06 8.80 -12.20
N TYR A 220 3.63 7.63 -11.94
CA TYR A 220 4.92 7.23 -12.50
C TYR A 220 4.86 7.20 -14.04
N LEU A 221 3.82 6.58 -14.62
CA LEU A 221 3.66 6.49 -16.06
C LEU A 221 3.38 7.86 -16.72
N GLN A 222 2.67 8.77 -16.03
CA GLN A 222 2.45 10.14 -16.50
C GLN A 222 3.73 10.97 -16.51
N THR A 223 4.56 10.87 -15.47
CA THR A 223 5.82 11.63 -15.39
C THR A 223 6.88 11.14 -16.36
N ARG A 224 6.90 9.82 -16.64
CA ARG A 224 7.77 9.19 -17.64
C ARG A 224 7.50 9.63 -19.08
N ARG A 225 6.29 10.09 -19.41
CA ARG A 225 5.93 10.61 -20.74
C ARG A 225 6.55 11.98 -21.06
N SER A 226 7.22 12.62 -20.11
CA SER A 226 8.00 13.83 -20.35
C SER A 226 9.47 13.43 -20.56
N PRO A 227 9.92 13.17 -21.81
CA PRO A 227 11.26 12.63 -22.06
C PRO A 227 12.33 13.64 -21.62
N SER A 228 13.06 13.30 -20.56
CA SER A 228 14.40 13.82 -20.35
C SER A 228 15.37 12.90 -21.12
N PRO A 229 16.35 13.42 -21.87
CA PRO A 229 17.32 12.62 -22.65
C PRO A 229 18.24 11.73 -21.80
N THR A 230 18.03 11.65 -20.49
CA THR A 230 18.80 10.87 -19.52
C THR A 230 17.89 9.97 -18.70
N THR A 231 17.06 9.13 -19.34
CA THR A 231 16.38 8.05 -18.62
C THR A 231 17.45 7.10 -18.07
N PRO A 232 17.60 6.96 -16.74
CA PRO A 232 18.64 6.13 -16.16
C PRO A 232 18.40 4.65 -16.49
N THR A 233 19.45 3.92 -16.89
CA THR A 233 19.41 2.47 -17.16
C THR A 233 18.83 1.65 -16.00
N SER A 234 18.87 2.17 -14.77
CA SER A 234 18.32 1.55 -13.56
C SER A 234 16.79 1.43 -13.53
N GLN A 235 16.05 2.13 -14.41
CA GLN A 235 14.59 2.10 -14.46
C GLN A 235 14.03 1.01 -15.41
N LEU A 236 14.85 0.45 -16.30
CA LEU A 236 14.41 -0.58 -17.25
C LEU A 236 13.77 -1.82 -16.60
N PRO A 237 14.30 -2.37 -15.47
CA PRO A 237 13.66 -3.50 -14.81
C PRO A 237 12.30 -3.17 -14.19
N LEU A 238 12.10 -1.91 -13.78
CA LEU A 238 10.83 -1.44 -13.21
C LEU A 238 9.77 -1.29 -14.31
N ASP A 239 10.15 -0.70 -15.44
CA ASP A 239 9.26 -0.54 -16.59
C ASP A 239 8.82 -1.89 -17.15
N ALA A 240 9.71 -2.89 -17.15
CA ALA A 240 9.38 -4.25 -17.55
C ALA A 240 8.29 -4.87 -16.65
N LEU A 241 8.41 -4.75 -15.33
CA LEU A 241 7.41 -5.26 -14.38
C LEU A 241 6.03 -4.61 -14.60
N ILE A 242 6.01 -3.29 -14.81
CA ILE A 242 4.77 -2.54 -15.02
C ILE A 242 4.15 -2.92 -16.37
N SER A 243 4.96 -3.02 -17.43
CA SER A 243 4.50 -3.38 -18.77
C SER A 243 3.91 -4.80 -18.81
N GLU A 244 4.55 -5.74 -18.11
CA GLU A 244 4.04 -7.09 -17.95
C GLU A 244 2.70 -7.09 -17.21
N GLY A 245 2.60 -6.37 -16.09
CA GLY A 245 1.33 -6.23 -15.37
C GLY A 245 0.23 -5.61 -16.23
N ILE A 246 0.55 -4.61 -17.07
CA ILE A 246 -0.40 -4.00 -18.02
C ILE A 246 -0.89 -5.02 -19.04
N THR A 247 0.02 -5.85 -19.57
CA THR A 247 -0.32 -6.89 -20.54
C THR A 247 -1.29 -7.91 -19.92
N GLU A 248 -1.10 -8.26 -18.65
CA GLU A 248 -2.02 -9.12 -17.90
C GLU A 248 -3.39 -8.47 -17.69
N VAL A 249 -3.47 -7.16 -17.49
CA VAL A 249 -4.78 -6.47 -17.38
C VAL A 249 -5.49 -6.48 -18.73
N GLU A 250 -4.78 -6.18 -19.81
CA GLU A 250 -5.33 -6.14 -21.16
C GLU A 250 -5.82 -7.52 -21.62
N SER A 251 -5.10 -8.60 -21.27
CA SER A 251 -5.51 -9.99 -21.58
C SER A 251 -6.82 -10.40 -20.88
N GLN A 252 -7.15 -9.76 -19.76
CA GLN A 252 -8.35 -10.01 -18.96
C GLN A 252 -9.53 -9.10 -19.34
N GLN A 253 -9.30 -8.07 -20.15
CA GLN A 253 -10.37 -7.17 -20.58
C GLN A 253 -11.27 -7.84 -21.62
N VAL A 254 -12.57 -7.74 -21.40
CA VAL A 254 -13.60 -8.18 -22.35
C VAL A 254 -14.00 -7.03 -23.31
N SER A 255 -13.65 -5.79 -22.97
CA SER A 255 -13.99 -4.59 -23.76
C SER A 255 -12.95 -4.31 -24.84
N GLU A 256 -13.40 -3.87 -26.02
CA GLU A 256 -12.52 -3.41 -27.11
C GLU A 256 -11.90 -2.03 -26.84
N TYR A 257 -12.31 -1.35 -25.76
CA TYR A 257 -11.84 -0.01 -25.43
C TYR A 257 -10.41 -0.02 -24.88
N GLN A 258 -9.47 0.56 -25.63
CA GLN A 258 -8.08 0.71 -25.21
C GLN A 258 -7.88 1.98 -24.38
N TYR A 259 -7.58 1.78 -23.10
CA TYR A 259 -7.15 2.87 -22.22
C TYR A 259 -5.69 3.27 -22.52
N PRO A 260 -5.31 4.55 -22.41
CA PRO A 260 -3.93 4.97 -22.41
C PRO A 260 -3.14 4.25 -21.31
N ILE A 261 -1.91 3.85 -21.64
CA ILE A 261 -0.98 3.14 -20.74
C ILE A 261 -1.00 3.67 -19.28
N PRO A 262 -0.91 4.98 -19.00
CA PRO A 262 -0.92 5.49 -17.62
C PRO A 262 -2.23 5.26 -16.85
N ALA A 263 -3.35 5.05 -17.54
CA ALA A 263 -4.65 4.79 -16.93
C ALA A 263 -4.85 3.30 -16.58
N VAL A 264 -4.11 2.38 -17.19
CA VAL A 264 -4.30 0.92 -16.97
C VAL A 264 -4.18 0.49 -15.50
N PRO A 265 -3.23 1.01 -14.69
CA PRO A 265 -3.20 0.69 -13.26
C PRO A 265 -4.44 1.18 -12.48
N LEU A 266 -5.08 2.27 -12.92
CA LEU A 266 -6.34 2.76 -12.34
C LEU A 266 -7.49 1.85 -12.72
N LEU A 267 -7.50 1.33 -13.96
CA LEU A 267 -8.50 0.37 -14.42
C LEU A 267 -8.45 -0.90 -13.57
N ALA A 268 -7.27 -1.48 -13.40
CA ALA A 268 -7.08 -2.66 -12.57
C ALA A 268 -7.58 -2.44 -11.13
N SER A 269 -7.31 -1.26 -10.58
CA SER A 269 -7.82 -0.87 -9.26
C SER A 269 -9.35 -0.75 -9.27
N SER A 270 -9.96 -0.14 -10.29
CA SER A 270 -11.43 -0.06 -10.40
C SER A 270 -12.07 -1.45 -10.45
N MET A 271 -11.53 -2.36 -11.24
CA MET A 271 -12.04 -3.74 -11.37
C MET A 271 -12.05 -4.50 -10.03
N LEU A 272 -11.07 -4.25 -9.16
CA LEU A 272 -11.01 -4.83 -7.82
C LEU A 272 -11.99 -4.18 -6.83
N LEU A 273 -12.37 -2.91 -7.07
CA LEU A 273 -13.12 -2.07 -6.13
C LEU A 273 -14.62 -1.95 -6.48
N GLN A 274 -15.05 -2.46 -7.63
CA GLN A 274 -16.42 -2.32 -8.13
C GLN A 274 -17.47 -3.08 -7.29
N ASP A 275 -17.08 -4.08 -6.50
CA ASP A 275 -18.03 -4.88 -5.73
C ASP A 275 -18.61 -4.12 -4.53
N ALA A 276 -19.93 -3.93 -4.54
CA ALA A 276 -20.71 -3.24 -3.50
C ALA A 276 -21.39 -4.20 -2.49
N SER A 277 -21.12 -5.50 -2.60
CA SER A 277 -21.81 -6.56 -1.85
C SER A 277 -21.54 -6.47 -0.34
N VAL A 278 -20.28 -6.27 0.06
CA VAL A 278 -19.85 -6.23 1.47
C VAL A 278 -19.50 -4.83 1.94
N TRP A 279 -18.76 -4.05 1.13
CA TRP A 279 -18.31 -2.71 1.51
C TRP A 279 -18.95 -1.63 0.62
N LYS A 280 -19.27 -0.46 1.19
CA LYS A 280 -19.95 0.62 0.45
C LYS A 280 -19.02 1.68 -0.12
N TRP A 281 -17.84 1.86 0.44
CA TRP A 281 -16.91 2.88 -0.04
C TRP A 281 -16.04 2.45 -1.24
N PRO A 282 -15.63 1.17 -1.44
CA PRO A 282 -14.81 0.80 -2.60
C PRO A 282 -15.48 1.13 -3.94
N PRO A 283 -16.79 0.88 -4.15
CA PRO A 283 -17.47 1.26 -5.39
C PRO A 283 -17.45 2.78 -5.64
N VAL A 284 -17.55 3.59 -4.58
CA VAL A 284 -17.46 5.05 -4.70
C VAL A 284 -16.08 5.48 -5.20
N VAL A 285 -15.02 4.80 -4.75
CA VAL A 285 -13.65 5.06 -5.22
C VAL A 285 -13.47 4.55 -6.66
N SER A 286 -13.99 3.37 -6.98
CA SER A 286 -14.02 2.82 -8.36
C SER A 286 -14.62 3.83 -9.36
N SER A 287 -15.80 4.39 -9.07
CA SER A 287 -16.41 5.39 -9.96
C SER A 287 -15.57 6.67 -10.10
N LYS A 288 -14.85 7.10 -9.05
CA LYS A 288 -13.93 8.23 -9.16
C LYS A 288 -12.70 7.90 -10.00
N LEU A 289 -12.18 6.68 -9.90
CA LEU A 289 -11.06 6.22 -10.74
C LEU A 289 -11.47 6.18 -12.21
N GLU A 290 -12.66 5.69 -12.51
CA GLU A 290 -13.23 5.67 -13.87
C GLU A 290 -13.35 7.07 -14.45
N ALA A 291 -13.94 8.01 -13.70
CA ALA A 291 -14.03 9.40 -14.12
C ALA A 291 -12.65 10.03 -14.37
N LEU A 292 -11.65 9.70 -13.54
CA LEU A 292 -10.28 10.17 -13.73
C LEU A 292 -9.65 9.59 -15.00
N MET A 293 -9.84 8.30 -15.29
CA MET A 293 -9.36 7.65 -16.51
C MET A 293 -9.94 8.30 -17.76
N GLU A 294 -11.26 8.53 -17.80
CA GLU A 294 -11.91 9.22 -18.92
C GLU A 294 -11.30 10.60 -19.18
N LYS A 295 -11.02 11.36 -18.12
CA LYS A 295 -10.40 12.68 -18.22
C LYS A 295 -8.95 12.63 -18.69
N LEU A 296 -8.18 11.65 -18.23
CA LEU A 296 -6.81 11.42 -18.71
C LEU A 296 -6.79 11.12 -20.21
N ASN A 297 -7.80 10.41 -20.72
CA ASN A 297 -7.94 10.10 -22.15
C ASN A 297 -8.20 11.36 -22.98
N LEU A 298 -9.02 12.28 -22.48
CA LEU A 298 -9.32 13.55 -23.14
C LEU A 298 -8.16 14.54 -23.14
N SER A 299 -7.21 14.38 -22.22
CA SER A 299 -6.02 15.23 -22.08
C SER A 299 -4.78 14.73 -22.82
N SER A 300 -4.84 13.52 -23.37
CA SER A 300 -3.76 12.87 -24.15
C SER A 300 -3.85 13.23 -25.63
#